data_AF-A0A0L8MYT4-F1
#
_entry.id   AF-A0A0L8MYT4-F1
#
_cell.length_a   1.000
_cell.length_b   1.000
_cell.length_c   1.000
_cell.angle_alpha   90.00
_cell.angle_beta   90.00
_cell.angle_gamma   90.00
#
_symmetry.space_group_name_H-M   'P 1'
#
loop_
_entity.id
_entity.type
_entity.pdbx_description
1 polymer ?
#
loop_
_entity_poly.entity_id
_entity_poly.type
_entity_poly.pdbx_seq_one_letter_code
_entity_poly.pdbx_strand_id
1 'polypeptide(L)' 'MSARPVMPEETPSVEGSTAEAHQERPDGGIWEHPWFFLGLIVVGAVLVAAFFVARVAGL' A
#
# COMPACT_ATOMS: atom_id res chain seq x y z
N MET A 1 35.84 14.88 10.22
CA MET A 1 36.62 13.90 9.43
C MET A 1 35.69 13.34 8.35
N SER A 2 36.04 13.50 7.07
CA SER A 2 35.29 12.88 5.97
C SER A 2 35.99 11.56 5.62
N ALA A 3 35.29 10.43 5.82
CA ALA A 3 35.84 9.12 5.47
C ALA A 3 35.95 8.98 3.95
N ARG A 4 37.03 8.34 3.47
CA ARG A 4 37.18 8.03 2.05
C ARG A 4 36.02 7.11 1.62
N PRO A 5 35.36 7.37 0.48
CA PRO A 5 34.32 6.49 -0.01
C PRO A 5 34.89 5.10 -0.30
N VAL A 6 34.28 4.08 0.31
CA VAL A 6 34.59 2.67 0.04
C VAL A 6 33.85 2.27 -1.24
N MET A 7 34.49 1.49 -2.10
CA MET A 7 33.80 0.97 -3.29
C MET A 7 32.66 0.03 -2.86
N PRO A 8 31.52 0.02 -3.59
CA PRO A 8 30.48 -0.98 -3.36
C PRO A 8 31.08 -2.40 -3.51
N GLU A 9 30.93 -3.22 -2.49
CA GLU A 9 31.21 -4.66 -2.52
C GLU A 9 29.89 -5.43 -2.52
N GLU A 10 29.91 -6.72 -2.89
CA GLU A 10 28.73 -7.59 -2.78
C GLU A 10 28.25 -7.61 -1.33
N THR A 11 26.93 -7.54 -1.12
CA THR A 11 26.33 -7.54 0.21
C THR A 11 26.86 -8.74 1.00
N PRO A 12 27.47 -8.52 2.20
CA PRO A 12 27.97 -9.61 3.02
C PRO A 12 26.91 -10.69 3.22
N SER A 13 27.29 -11.97 3.23
CA SER A 13 26.35 -13.09 3.42
C SER A 13 25.51 -12.98 4.70
N VAL A 14 25.97 -12.20 5.67
CA VAL A 14 25.30 -11.92 6.94
C VAL A 14 24.35 -10.72 6.90
N GLU A 15 24.46 -9.87 5.87
CA GLU A 15 23.56 -8.73 5.59
C GLU A 15 22.49 -9.09 4.54
N GLY A 16 22.62 -10.25 3.90
CA GLY A 16 21.56 -10.82 3.10
C GLY A 16 20.34 -11.16 3.95
N SER A 17 19.15 -10.90 3.43
CA SER A 17 17.90 -11.34 4.05
C SER A 17 17.96 -12.83 4.39
N THR A 18 17.84 -13.18 5.68
CA THR A 18 17.68 -14.58 6.11
C THR A 18 16.32 -15.15 5.74
N ALA A 19 15.38 -14.31 5.30
CA ALA A 19 14.13 -14.77 4.74
C ALA A 19 14.39 -15.37 3.36
N GLU A 20 13.81 -16.54 3.12
CA GLU A 20 13.75 -17.12 1.78
C GLU A 20 13.20 -16.09 0.79
N ALA A 21 13.63 -16.18 -0.47
CA ALA A 21 13.09 -15.35 -1.53
C ALA A 21 11.55 -15.45 -1.49
N HIS A 22 10.89 -14.33 -1.18
CA HIS A 22 9.44 -14.30 -1.16
C HIS A 22 8.96 -14.63 -2.57
N GLN A 23 8.12 -15.66 -2.71
CA GLN A 23 7.47 -15.91 -3.99
C GLN A 23 6.66 -14.66 -4.35
N GLU A 24 7.14 -13.92 -5.35
CA GLU A 24 6.44 -12.75 -5.83
C GLU A 24 5.07 -13.17 -6.33
N ARG A 25 4.05 -12.50 -5.82
CA ARG A 25 2.69 -12.66 -6.31
C ARG A 25 2.67 -12.21 -7.78
N PRO A 26 1.97 -12.93 -8.68
CA PRO A 26 1.80 -12.45 -10.06
C PRO A 26 1.13 -11.08 -10.08
N ASP A 27 1.65 -10.20 -10.94
CA ASP A 27 1.03 -8.91 -11.25
C ASP A 27 -0.38 -9.09 -11.84
N GLY A 28 -1.17 -8.02 -11.84
CA GLY A 28 -2.54 -7.95 -12.33
C GLY A 28 -3.59 -8.18 -11.25
N GLY A 29 -3.20 -8.14 -9.99
CA GLY A 29 -4.10 -8.34 -8.86
C GLY A 29 -4.96 -7.13 -8.51
N ILE A 30 -6.08 -7.34 -7.81
CA ILE A 30 -6.94 -6.24 -7.32
C ILE A 30 -6.18 -5.20 -6.48
N TRP A 31 -5.15 -5.64 -5.75
CA TRP A 31 -4.29 -4.81 -4.92
C TRP A 31 -3.43 -3.79 -5.70
N GLU A 32 -3.30 -3.96 -7.01
CA GLU A 32 -2.58 -3.03 -7.90
C GLU A 32 -3.49 -1.97 -8.53
N HIS A 33 -4.80 -2.03 -8.25
CA HIS A 33 -5.78 -1.09 -8.78
C HIS A 33 -6.22 -0.09 -7.71
N PRO A 34 -5.47 1.00 -7.46
CA PRO A 34 -5.78 1.96 -6.40
C PRO A 34 -7.17 2.60 -6.58
N TRP A 35 -7.61 2.76 -7.82
CA TRP A 35 -8.94 3.27 -8.16
C TRP A 35 -10.09 2.39 -7.65
N PHE A 36 -9.88 1.07 -7.56
CA PHE A 36 -10.89 0.17 -7.01
C PHE A 36 -11.16 0.49 -5.53
N PHE A 37 -10.10 0.61 -4.73
CA PHE A 37 -10.22 0.95 -3.31
C PHE A 37 -10.72 2.38 -3.09
N LEU A 38 -10.26 3.33 -3.92
CA LEU A 38 -10.80 4.69 -3.89
C LEU A 38 -12.30 4.70 -4.16
N GLY A 39 -12.77 3.92 -5.14
CA GLY A 39 -14.19 3.74 -5.41
C GLY A 39 -14.96 3.23 -4.20
N LEU A 40 -14.46 2.19 -3.51
CA LEU A 40 -15.07 1.67 -2.29
C LEU A 40 -15.16 2.73 -1.17
N ILE A 41 -14.10 3.53 -0.99
CA ILE A 41 -14.05 4.61 0.01
C ILE A 41 -15.08 5.69 -0.33
N VAL A 42 -15.13 6.14 -1.59
CA VAL A 42 -16.08 7.16 -2.05
C VAL A 42 -17.52 6.67 -1.88
N VAL A 43 -17.82 5.44 -2.29
CA VAL A 43 -19.15 4.85 -2.13
C VAL A 43 -19.55 4.79 -0.65
N GLY A 44 -18.66 4.28 0.22
CA GLY A 44 -18.90 4.25 1.66
C GLY A 44 -19.15 5.65 2.25
N ALA A 45 -18.36 6.64 1.87
CA ALA A 45 -18.52 8.02 2.31
C ALA A 45 -19.87 8.61 1.85
N VAL A 46 -20.27 8.37 0.61
CA VAL A 46 -21.57 8.81 0.06
C VAL A 46 -22.73 8.16 0.82
N LEU A 47 -22.66 6.86 1.13
CA LEU A 47 -23.70 6.17 1.89
C LEU A 47 -23.85 6.76 3.31
N VAL A 48 -22.74 7.02 4.00
CA VAL A 48 -22.76 7.65 5.32
C VAL A 48 -23.32 9.08 5.24
N ALA A 49 -22.86 9.87 4.27
CA ALA A 49 -23.40 11.22 4.05
C ALA A 49 -24.91 11.19 3.77
N ALA A 50 -25.36 10.28 2.91
CA ALA A 50 -26.77 10.09 2.57
C ALA A 50 -27.61 9.72 3.80
N PHE A 51 -27.10 8.88 4.69
CA PHE A 51 -27.76 8.58 5.96
C PHE A 51 -28.00 9.84 6.80
N PHE A 52 -26.99 10.70 6.97
CA PHE A 52 -27.16 11.94 7.72
C PHE A 52 -28.09 12.94 7.02
N VAL A 53 -28.03 13.04 5.69
CA VAL A 53 -28.96 13.85 4.90
C VAL A 53 -30.39 13.38 5.10
N ALA A 54 -30.65 12.07 5.03
CA ALA A 54 -31.96 11.49 5.29
C ALA A 54 -32.44 11.83 6.72
N ARG A 55 -31.56 11.67 7.72
CA ARG A 55 -31.88 12.04 9.11
C ARG A 55 -32.22 13.51 9.29
N VAL A 56 -31.52 14.42 8.62
CA VAL A 56 -31.81 15.87 8.65
C VAL A 56 -33.12 16.18 7.93
N ALA A 57 -33.44 15.46 6.86
CA ALA A 57 -34.69 15.59 6.12
C ALA A 57 -35.90 14.96 6.83
N GLY A 58 -35.70 14.25 7.94
CA GLY A 58 -36.77 13.56 8.68
C GLY A 58 -37.22 12.24 8.03
N LEU A 59 -36.36 11.63 7.21
CA LEU A 59 -36.53 10.30 6.61
C LEU A 59 -35.88 9.20 7.46
#